data_AF-A0A6A4GNI5-F1
#
_entry.id   AF-A0A6A4GNI5-F1
#
_cell.length_a   1.000
_cell.length_b   1.000
_cell.length_c   1.000
_cell.angle_alpha   90.00
_cell.angle_beta   90.00
_cell.angle_gamma   90.00
#
_symmetry.space_group_name_H-M   'P 1'
#
loop_
_entity.id
_entity.type
_entity.pdbx_description
1 polymer ?
#
loop_
_entity_poly.entity_id
_entity_poly.type
_entity_poly.pdbx_seq_one_letter_code
_entity_poly.pdbx_strand_id
1 'polypeptide(L)' 'RVSILPAITLDGIVAYDIIPGSVTSRKFLKFLEDHMPLTNPYPGPRSVIIMDNCSIYHAEEVRELIEDCGC' A
#
# COMPACT_ATOMS: atom_id res chain seq x y z
N ARG A 1 -3.25 -13.83 17.01
CA ARG A 1 -3.94 -12.95 16.06
C ARG A 1 -3.11 -12.86 14.79
N VAL A 2 -3.74 -12.99 13.63
CA VAL A 2 -3.14 -12.75 12.32
C VAL A 2 -3.83 -11.55 11.71
N SER A 3 -3.07 -10.68 11.06
CA SER A 3 -3.57 -9.54 10.28
C SER A 3 -3.35 -9.84 8.80
N ILE A 4 -4.29 -9.42 7.95
CA ILE A 4 -4.15 -9.49 6.49
C ILE A 4 -4.10 -8.06 5.98
N LEU A 5 -3.14 -7.79 5.09
CA LEU A 5 -2.99 -6.51 4.41
C LEU A 5 -3.23 -6.72 2.90
N PRO A 6 -4.44 -6.48 2.39
CA PRO A 6 -4.75 -6.67 0.98
C PRO A 6 -4.63 -5.37 0.17
N ALA A 7 -4.18 -5.49 -1.08
CA ALA A 7 -4.35 -4.47 -2.11
C ALA A 7 -5.52 -4.89 -3.02
N ILE A 8 -6.53 -4.03 -3.12
CA ILE A 8 -7.81 -4.36 -3.78
C ILE A 8 -8.07 -3.32 -4.88
N THR A 9 -8.44 -3.82 -6.07
CA THR A 9 -8.91 -3.02 -7.20
C THR A 9 -10.38 -3.34 -7.47
N LEU A 10 -10.98 -2.65 -8.45
CA LEU A 10 -12.34 -2.96 -8.91
C LEU A 10 -12.47 -4.38 -9.49
N ASP A 11 -11.36 -4.97 -9.95
CA ASP A 11 -11.30 -6.31 -10.54
C ASP A 11 -10.96 -7.40 -9.50
N GLY A 12 -10.71 -7.03 -8.24
CA GLY A 12 -10.45 -7.96 -7.14
C GLY A 12 -9.15 -7.70 -6.40
N ILE A 13 -8.67 -8.72 -5.68
CA ILE A 13 -7.43 -8.64 -4.88
C ILE A 13 -6.24 -8.86 -5.81
N VAL A 14 -5.31 -7.91 -5.83
CA VAL A 14 -4.11 -7.96 -6.67
C VAL A 14 -2.84 -8.33 -5.90
N ALA A 15 -2.83 -8.12 -4.59
CA ALA A 15 -1.76 -8.54 -3.68
C ALA A 15 -2.28 -8.67 -2.25
N TYR A 16 -1.63 -9.47 -1.42
CA TYR A 16 -1.92 -9.54 0.00
C TYR A 16 -0.74 -10.07 0.80
N ASP A 17 -0.61 -9.58 2.04
CA ASP A 17 0.32 -10.09 3.04
C ASP A 17 -0.40 -10.67 4.25
N ILE A 18 0.12 -11.78 4.77
CA ILE A 18 -0.36 -12.43 6.00
C ILE A 18 0.67 -12.19 7.10
N ILE A 19 0.31 -11.36 8.08
CA ILE A 19 1.22 -10.86 9.10
C ILE A 19 0.83 -11.43 10.48
N PRO A 20 1.71 -12.19 11.14
CA PRO A 20 1.52 -12.53 12.54
C PRO A 20 1.52 -11.26 13.42
N GLY A 21 0.48 -11.08 14.23
CA GLY A 21 0.33 -9.93 15.12
C GLY A 21 -0.18 -8.67 14.42
N SER A 22 0.19 -7.50 14.94
CA SER A 22 -0.21 -6.19 14.39
C SER A 22 0.65 -5.78 13.19
N VAL A 23 0.05 -5.00 12.31
CA VAL A 23 0.75 -4.29 11.22
C VAL A 23 1.46 -3.09 11.84
N THR A 24 2.73 -2.89 11.50
CA THR A 24 3.54 -1.75 11.92
C THR A 24 3.89 -0.92 10.69
N SER A 25 4.25 0.35 10.87
CA SER A 25 4.66 1.24 9.78
C SER A 25 5.72 0.60 8.88
N ARG A 26 6.75 -0.03 9.45
CA ARG A 26 7.78 -0.75 8.70
C ARG A 26 7.24 -1.91 7.85
N LYS A 27 6.31 -2.70 8.39
CA LYS A 27 5.71 -3.82 7.63
C LYS A 27 4.83 -3.28 6.50
N PHE A 28 4.13 -2.18 6.75
CA PHE A 28 3.32 -1.51 5.76
C PHE A 28 4.15 -0.87 4.64
N LEU A 29 5.24 -0.17 4.97
CA LEU A 29 6.16 0.39 3.99
C LEU A 29 6.71 -0.69 3.07
N LYS A 30 7.16 -1.81 3.65
CA LYS A 30 7.63 -2.96 2.85
C LYS A 30 6.54 -3.50 1.91
N PHE A 31 5.31 -3.61 2.40
CA PHE A 31 4.19 -4.04 1.56
C PHE A 31 3.95 -3.09 0.38
N LEU A 32 4.10 -1.77 0.60
CA LEU A 32 4.06 -0.81 -0.50
C LEU A 32 5.23 -1.03 -1.45
N GLU A 33 6.48 -1.06 -0.99
CA GLU A 33 7.65 -1.29 -1.85
C GLU A 33 7.49 -2.53 -2.76
N ASP A 34 6.97 -3.62 -2.20
CA ASP A 34 6.78 -4.89 -2.91
C ASP A 34 5.63 -4.85 -3.93
N HIS A 35 4.67 -3.91 -3.81
CA HIS A 35 3.44 -3.88 -4.61
C HIS A 35 3.13 -2.57 -5.33
N MET A 36 3.88 -1.49 -5.07
CA MET A 36 3.81 -0.23 -5.81
C MET A 36 4.00 -0.41 -7.34
N PRO A 37 4.81 -1.36 -7.85
CA PRO A 37 4.87 -1.62 -9.29
C PRO A 37 3.55 -2.06 -9.95
N LEU A 38 2.49 -2.32 -9.18
CA LEU A 38 1.15 -2.62 -9.69
C LEU A 38 0.32 -1.36 -10.03
N THR A 39 0.77 -0.17 -9.61
CA THR A 39 0.11 1.10 -9.92
C THR A 39 0.61 1.67 -11.25
N ASN A 40 -0.07 2.69 -11.77
CA ASN A 40 0.34 3.42 -12.97
C ASN A 40 0.22 4.93 -12.72
N PRO A 41 0.92 5.79 -13.46
CA PRO A 41 0.73 7.23 -13.34
C PRO A 41 -0.71 7.65 -13.66
N TYR A 42 -1.24 8.63 -12.92
CA TYR A 42 -2.57 9.18 -13.18
C TYR A 42 -2.64 9.88 -14.55
N PRO A 43 -3.72 9.69 -15.36
CA PRO A 43 -5.01 9.05 -15.08
C PRO A 43 -5.13 7.58 -15.51
N GLY A 44 -4.03 6.83 -15.54
CA GLY A 44 -4.03 5.42 -15.96
C GLY A 44 -4.79 4.48 -15.01
N PRO A 45 -5.04 3.22 -15.41
CA PRO A 45 -5.65 2.23 -14.53
C PRO A 45 -4.81 2.02 -13.26
N ARG A 46 -5.46 1.89 -12.09
CA ARG A 46 -4.79 1.68 -10.79
C ARG A 46 -3.83 2.82 -10.40
N SER A 47 -4.14 4.06 -10.81
CA SER A 47 -3.31 5.23 -10.54
C SER A 47 -3.67 6.02 -9.29
N VAL A 48 -4.66 5.57 -8.52
CA VAL A 48 -5.11 6.26 -7.31
C VAL A 48 -5.11 5.24 -6.19
N ILE A 49 -4.33 5.54 -5.14
CA ILE A 49 -4.24 4.70 -3.95
C ILE A 49 -5.18 5.29 -2.89
N ILE A 50 -6.05 4.45 -2.35
CA ILE A 50 -6.99 4.83 -1.28
C ILE A 50 -6.63 4.01 -0.04
N MET A 51 -6.38 4.69 1.07
CA MET A 51 -5.98 4.08 2.35
C MET A 51 -6.79 4.70 3.49
N ASP A 52 -6.90 3.98 4.61
CA ASP A 52 -7.48 4.55 5.82
C ASP A 52 -6.54 5.59 6.45
N ASN A 53 -7.09 6.57 7.16
CA ASN A 53 -6.31 7.63 7.81
C ASN A 53 -5.72 7.15 9.16
N CYS A 54 -4.89 6.10 9.12
CA CYS A 54 -4.26 5.54 10.31
C CYS A 54 -2.87 6.17 10.55
N SER A 55 -2.57 6.49 11.81
CA SER A 55 -1.31 7.14 12.20
C SER A 55 -0.06 6.35 11.82
N ILE A 56 -0.17 5.03 11.63
CA ILE A 56 0.94 4.18 11.20
C ILE A 56 1.44 4.50 9.78
N TYR A 57 0.67 5.24 8.97
CA TYR A 57 1.04 5.62 7.60
C TYR A 57 1.67 7.01 7.50
N HIS A 58 1.74 7.77 8.61
CA HIS A 58 2.30 9.13 8.62
C HIS A 58 3.84 9.17 8.64
N ALA A 59 4.51 8.07 8.28
CA ALA A 59 5.95 8.09 8.08
C ALA A 59 6.25 8.84 6.78
N GLU A 60 7.20 9.79 6.81
CA GLU A 60 7.63 10.52 5.61
C GLU A 60 8.02 9.57 4.46
N GLU A 61 8.63 8.44 4.80
CA GLU A 61 9.02 7.36 3.89
C GLU A 61 7.85 6.84 3.02
N VAL A 62 6.63 6.74 3.58
CA VAL A 62 5.45 6.29 2.83
C VAL A 62 5.02 7.32 1.80
N ARG A 63 5.13 8.61 2.16
CA ARG A 63 4.79 9.70 1.27
C ARG A 63 5.78 9.80 0.11
N GLU A 64 7.08 9.77 0.41
CA GLU A 64 8.15 9.81 -0.59
C GLU A 64 8.00 8.66 -1.61
N LEU A 65 7.73 7.44 -1.13
CA LEU A 65 7.52 6.28 -2.00
C LEU A 65 6.33 6.46 -2.96
N ILE A 66 5.23 7.06 -2.50
CA ILE A 66 4.05 7.31 -3.33
C ILE A 66 4.33 8.38 -4.39
N GLU A 67 4.95 9.49 -3.97
CA GLU A 67 5.31 10.61 -4.85
C GLU A 67 6.29 10.15 -5.96
N ASP A 68 7.28 9.31 -5.63
CA ASP A 68 8.24 8.75 -6.60
C ASP A 68 7.58 7.84 -7.65
N CYS A 69 6.50 7.15 -7.29
CA CYS A 69 5.76 6.30 -8.22
C CYS A 69 4.78 7.07 -9.12
N GLY A 70 4.66 8.40 -8.95
CA GLY A 70 3.78 9.24 -9.76
C GLY A 70 2.28 8.92 -9.58
N CYS A 71 1.91 8.42 -8.39
CA CYS A 71 0.55 8.06 -8.00
C CYS A 71 -0.01 9.04 -6.98
#